data_AF-A0A7T4AZ60-F1
#
_entry.id   AF-A0A7T4AZ60-F1
#
_cell.length_a   1.000
_cell.length_b   1.000
_cell.length_c   1.000
_cell.angle_alpha   90.00
_cell.angle_beta   90.00
_cell.angle_gamma   90.00
#
_symmetry.space_group_name_H-M   'P 1'
#
loop_
_entity.id
_entity.type
_entity.pdbx_description
1 polymer ?
#
loop_
_entity_poly.entity_id
_entity_poly.type
_entity_poly.pdbx_seq_one_letter_code
_entity_poly.pdbx_strand_id
1 'polypeptide(L)'
;MKQVIDTIELLSSAHVTGEAVAQVLREAGHCEVEVTRLERDGLSTDFLSIVIPGSDANAPQLGIVGRLGGIGARPAVTGLVSDSDGAVVAVATALKLMAMARQGDVLPGTVRIRTHICPRAGTRPHHPVPMMRSPFPMREMMSHEVDPRMDAILSVDTTRGNRLVNQRGVALTPVAKQGYLLRIPETMLDVMGWVSGQLPLTLPLTTQDITPYENGLWHVNSLMQPAIVTDAPVVGVALTAQTAVPGCATGVTNAVDADVAMRFCIEIAKLFGQGAMTFFDDAEWRALQARYGSMAHLQTTGQEPGGAQ
;
A
#
# COMPACT_ATOMS: atom_id res chain seq x y z
N MET A 1 0.27 18.37 4.20
CA MET A 1 -0.15 17.85 5.52
C MET A 1 -1.66 17.97 5.76
N LYS A 2 -2.34 19.06 5.36
CA LYS A 2 -3.81 19.24 5.58
C LYS A 2 -4.63 17.98 5.23
N GLN A 3 -4.44 17.42 4.04
CA GLN A 3 -5.20 16.26 3.56
C GLN A 3 -5.01 15.01 4.43
N VAL A 4 -3.82 14.83 5.01
CA VAL A 4 -3.56 13.73 5.96
C VAL A 4 -4.34 13.95 7.25
N ILE A 5 -4.32 15.16 7.81
CA ILE A 5 -5.05 15.49 9.04
C ILE A 5 -6.56 15.30 8.82
N ASP A 6 -7.10 15.86 7.72
CA ASP A 6 -8.53 15.71 7.40
C ASP A 6 -8.92 14.23 7.25
N THR A 7 -8.05 13.42 6.65
CA THR A 7 -8.29 11.98 6.47
C THR A 7 -8.24 11.21 7.79
N ILE A 8 -7.30 11.54 8.68
CA ILE A 8 -7.23 10.94 10.03
C ILE A 8 -8.54 11.22 10.79
N GLU A 9 -9.04 12.45 10.75
CA GLU A 9 -10.31 12.82 11.38
C GLU A 9 -11.49 12.06 10.76
N LEU A 10 -11.56 12.01 9.43
CA LEU A 10 -12.61 11.28 8.70
C LEU A 10 -12.65 9.79 9.09
N LEU A 11 -11.50 9.13 9.14
CA LEU A 11 -11.40 7.69 9.41
C LEU A 11 -11.51 7.35 10.92
N SER A 12 -11.42 8.35 11.81
CA SER A 12 -11.48 8.12 13.25
C SER A 12 -12.89 7.78 13.77
N SER A 13 -13.93 8.07 12.99
CA SER A 13 -15.32 7.76 13.34
C SER A 13 -15.55 6.24 13.46
N ALA A 14 -16.23 5.82 14.53
CA ALA A 14 -16.66 4.43 14.70
C ALA A 14 -17.73 3.99 13.69
N HIS A 15 -18.33 4.95 12.98
CA HIS A 15 -19.42 4.77 12.02
C HIS A 15 -18.98 5.06 10.59
N VAL A 16 -17.67 5.28 10.35
CA VAL A 16 -17.17 5.50 8.99
C VAL A 16 -17.45 4.28 8.12
N THR A 17 -17.91 4.53 6.89
CA THR A 17 -18.16 3.53 5.85
C THR A 17 -17.37 3.91 4.60
N GLY A 18 -17.20 2.95 3.69
CA GLY A 18 -16.65 3.23 2.36
C GLY A 18 -17.44 4.32 1.64
N GLU A 19 -18.78 4.31 1.75
CA GLU A 19 -19.63 5.31 1.11
C GLU A 19 -19.44 6.73 1.68
N ALA A 20 -19.26 6.87 3.00
CA ALA A 20 -18.97 8.16 3.61
C ALA A 20 -17.63 8.74 3.10
N VAL A 21 -16.62 7.89 2.95
CA VAL A 21 -15.32 8.30 2.37
C VAL A 21 -15.46 8.61 0.88
N ALA A 22 -16.21 7.79 0.14
CA ALA A 22 -16.45 7.99 -1.29
C ALA A 22 -17.19 9.30 -1.57
N GLN A 23 -18.16 9.68 -0.74
CA GLN A 23 -18.83 10.97 -0.85
C GLN A 23 -17.85 12.15 -0.74
N VAL A 24 -16.98 12.14 0.27
CA VAL A 24 -15.96 13.18 0.44
C VAL A 24 -15.02 13.25 -0.78
N LEU A 25 -14.66 12.11 -1.36
CA LEU A 25 -13.82 12.06 -2.56
C LEU A 25 -14.53 12.59 -3.81
N ARG A 26 -15.79 12.22 -4.04
CA ARG A 26 -16.60 12.72 -5.17
C ARG A 26 -16.83 14.22 -5.09
N GLU A 27 -17.04 14.76 -3.89
CA GLU A 27 -17.16 16.21 -3.65
C GLU A 27 -15.82 16.93 -3.82
N ALA A 28 -14.70 16.24 -3.61
CA ALA A 28 -13.39 16.83 -3.78
C ALA A 28 -13.05 17.08 -5.25
N GLY A 29 -13.47 16.29 -6.23
CA GLY A 29 -13.15 16.63 -7.63
C GLY A 29 -13.43 15.54 -8.63
N HIS A 30 -12.91 15.73 -9.84
CA HIS A 30 -13.10 14.79 -10.93
C HIS A 30 -12.31 13.51 -10.69
N CYS A 31 -13.02 12.49 -10.22
CA CYS A 31 -12.53 11.13 -10.07
C CYS A 31 -13.70 10.14 -10.23
N GLU A 32 -13.37 8.91 -10.59
CA GLU A 32 -14.29 7.78 -10.49
C GLU A 32 -14.07 7.12 -9.13
N VAL A 33 -15.14 6.97 -8.34
CA VAL A 33 -15.09 6.33 -7.03
C VAL A 33 -16.16 5.27 -6.90
N GLU A 34 -15.73 4.03 -6.77
CA GLU A 34 -16.59 2.86 -6.56
C GLU A 34 -16.36 2.28 -5.17
N VAL A 35 -17.45 1.86 -4.52
CA VAL A 35 -17.44 1.18 -3.24
C VAL A 35 -17.94 -0.24 -3.45
N THR A 36 -17.14 -1.23 -3.08
CA THR A 36 -17.57 -2.64 -3.10
C THR A 36 -17.57 -3.19 -1.68
N ARG A 37 -18.75 -3.47 -1.15
CA ARG A 37 -18.91 -4.09 0.17
C ARG A 37 -18.73 -5.60 0.07
N LEU A 38 -17.86 -6.16 0.90
CA LEU A 38 -17.74 -7.59 1.11
C LEU A 38 -18.13 -7.91 2.55
N GLU A 39 -19.07 -8.84 2.72
CA GLU A 39 -19.58 -9.25 4.03
C GLU A 39 -19.83 -10.75 4.07
N ARG A 40 -19.24 -11.44 5.07
CA ARG A 40 -19.37 -12.88 5.27
C ARG A 40 -19.06 -13.21 6.73
N ASP A 41 -19.86 -14.10 7.33
CA ASP A 41 -19.68 -14.61 8.71
C ASP A 41 -19.53 -13.51 9.78
N GLY A 42 -20.26 -12.39 9.63
CA GLY A 42 -20.21 -11.25 10.55
C GLY A 42 -18.98 -10.35 10.40
N LEU A 43 -18.08 -10.66 9.47
CA LEU A 43 -16.97 -9.79 9.05
C LEU A 43 -17.41 -8.97 7.85
N SER A 44 -17.00 -7.69 7.80
CA SER A 44 -17.25 -6.84 6.64
C SER A 44 -16.14 -5.84 6.40
N THR A 45 -15.99 -5.44 5.13
CA THR A 45 -15.17 -4.31 4.72
C THR A 45 -15.75 -3.67 3.47
N ASP A 46 -15.55 -2.36 3.32
CA ASP A 46 -15.89 -1.65 2.10
C ASP A 46 -14.59 -1.34 1.33
N PHE A 47 -14.40 -1.97 0.16
CA PHE A 47 -13.29 -1.67 -0.73
C PHE A 47 -13.56 -0.37 -1.50
N LEU A 48 -12.52 0.46 -1.63
CA LEU A 48 -12.55 1.70 -2.39
C LEU A 48 -11.69 1.56 -3.65
N SER A 49 -12.33 1.77 -4.80
CA SER A 49 -11.68 1.95 -6.09
C SER A 49 -11.77 3.42 -6.47
N ILE A 50 -10.63 4.10 -6.53
CA ILE A 50 -10.53 5.52 -6.88
C ILE A 50 -9.67 5.62 -8.14
N VAL A 51 -10.19 6.25 -9.19
CA VAL A 51 -9.44 6.51 -10.42
C VAL A 51 -9.41 8.01 -10.67
N ILE A 52 -8.20 8.57 -10.71
CA ILE A 52 -7.98 9.97 -11.03
C ILE A 52 -7.37 10.03 -12.44
N PRO A 53 -8.14 10.48 -13.44
CA PRO A 53 -7.68 10.46 -14.83
C PRO A 53 -6.50 11.40 -15.03
N GLY A 54 -5.52 10.93 -15.79
CA GLY A 54 -4.41 11.76 -16.29
C GLY A 54 -4.79 12.53 -17.56
N SER A 55 -3.94 13.46 -17.97
CA SER A 55 -4.12 14.21 -19.21
C SER A 55 -3.75 13.42 -20.47
N ASP A 56 -2.94 12.37 -20.34
CA ASP A 56 -2.53 11.50 -21.45
C ASP A 56 -3.04 10.06 -21.21
N ALA A 57 -3.89 9.57 -22.11
CA ALA A 57 -4.45 8.22 -22.04
C ALA A 57 -3.42 7.11 -22.33
N ASN A 58 -2.29 7.45 -22.94
CA ASN A 58 -1.21 6.51 -23.27
C ASN A 58 -0.07 6.51 -22.24
N ALA A 59 -0.08 7.46 -21.29
CA ALA A 59 0.89 7.49 -20.22
C ALA A 59 0.69 6.29 -19.27
N PRO A 60 1.77 5.74 -18.71
CA PRO A 60 1.68 4.60 -17.82
C PRO A 60 0.91 4.97 -16.54
N GLN A 61 0.14 4.02 -16.01
CA GLN A 61 -0.78 4.23 -14.91
C GLN A 61 -0.17 3.70 -13.61
N LEU A 62 -0.01 4.58 -12.63
CA LEU A 62 0.51 4.17 -11.32
C LEU A 62 -0.63 3.67 -10.43
N GLY A 63 -0.43 2.48 -9.85
CA GLY A 63 -1.20 1.98 -8.73
C GLY A 63 -0.68 2.48 -7.39
N ILE A 64 -1.56 2.94 -6.51
CA ILE A 64 -1.27 3.20 -5.10
C ILE A 64 -2.23 2.37 -4.27
N VAL A 65 -1.70 1.38 -3.56
CA VAL A 65 -2.49 0.47 -2.72
C VAL A 65 -2.24 0.82 -1.26
N GLY A 66 -3.24 1.37 -0.59
CA GLY A 66 -3.25 1.52 0.87
C GLY A 66 -3.56 0.18 1.52
N ARG A 67 -2.52 -0.55 1.93
CA ARG A 67 -2.60 -1.84 2.62
C ARG A 67 -2.84 -1.66 4.11
N LEU A 68 -3.68 -2.55 4.63
CA LEU A 68 -3.98 -2.68 6.04
C LEU A 68 -4.72 -4.00 6.34
N GLY A 69 -4.76 -4.36 7.63
CA GLY A 69 -5.74 -5.27 8.23
C GLY A 69 -7.05 -4.58 8.57
N GLY A 70 -7.01 -3.34 9.05
CA GLY A 70 -8.19 -2.49 9.21
C GLY A 70 -7.92 -1.17 9.95
N ILE A 71 -8.79 -0.17 9.74
CA ILE A 71 -8.65 1.16 10.35
C ILE A 71 -9.08 1.20 11.82
N GLY A 72 -9.71 0.13 12.32
CA GLY A 72 -10.10 0.00 13.72
C GLY A 72 -10.29 -1.44 14.16
N ALA A 73 -10.17 -1.68 15.47
CA ALA A 73 -10.40 -2.97 16.11
C ALA A 73 -11.64 -2.92 17.04
N ARG A 74 -12.67 -2.15 16.67
CA ARG A 74 -13.85 -1.94 17.52
C ARG A 74 -14.71 -3.21 17.58
N PRO A 75 -15.34 -3.53 18.74
CA PRO A 75 -15.35 -2.74 19.98
C PRO A 75 -14.15 -2.99 20.91
N ALA A 76 -13.23 -3.91 20.58
CA ALA A 76 -12.12 -4.28 21.46
C ALA A 76 -11.13 -3.13 21.71
N VAL A 77 -10.93 -2.25 20.73
CA VAL A 77 -10.11 -1.04 20.86
C VAL A 77 -10.86 0.18 20.33
N THR A 78 -10.92 1.24 21.14
CA THR A 78 -11.56 2.51 20.78
C THR A 78 -10.56 3.44 20.09
N GLY A 79 -10.91 3.90 18.88
CA GLY A 79 -10.13 4.89 18.12
C GLY A 79 -9.56 4.34 16.81
N LEU A 80 -8.91 5.23 16.06
CA LEU A 80 -8.13 4.89 14.87
C LEU A 80 -6.85 4.17 15.30
N VAL A 81 -6.57 3.03 14.67
CA VAL A 81 -5.41 2.18 15.03
C VAL A 81 -4.19 2.47 14.13
N SER A 82 -2.98 2.07 14.54
CA SER A 82 -1.73 2.26 13.78
C SER A 82 -1.83 1.73 12.35
N ASP A 83 -2.52 0.61 12.19
CA ASP A 83 -2.72 -0.08 10.93
C ASP A 83 -3.53 0.72 9.90
N SER A 84 -4.14 1.83 10.29
CA SER A 84 -4.84 2.74 9.39
C SER A 84 -3.94 3.51 8.41
N ASP A 85 -2.62 3.55 8.61
CA ASP A 85 -1.71 4.43 7.85
C ASP A 85 -1.87 4.25 6.32
N GLY A 86 -1.98 3.01 5.83
CA GLY A 86 -2.15 2.73 4.40
C GLY A 86 -3.41 3.39 3.82
N ALA A 87 -4.54 3.26 4.50
CA ALA A 87 -5.79 3.91 4.12
C ALA A 87 -5.70 5.44 4.23
N VAL A 88 -5.04 5.95 5.28
CA VAL A 88 -4.82 7.39 5.46
C VAL A 88 -4.02 7.96 4.29
N VAL A 89 -2.90 7.33 3.91
CA VAL A 89 -2.05 7.80 2.81
C VAL A 89 -2.78 7.68 1.47
N ALA A 90 -3.50 6.59 1.21
CA ALA A 90 -4.24 6.40 -0.03
C ALA A 90 -5.32 7.48 -0.23
N VAL A 91 -6.18 7.70 0.77
CA VAL A 91 -7.26 8.70 0.70
C VAL A 91 -6.70 10.12 0.67
N ALA A 92 -5.67 10.43 1.48
CA ALA A 92 -5.03 11.74 1.45
C ALA A 92 -4.36 12.05 0.11
N THR A 93 -3.76 11.03 -0.53
CA THR A 93 -3.18 11.15 -1.88
C THR A 93 -4.25 11.48 -2.90
N ALA A 94 -5.39 10.78 -2.87
CA ALA A 94 -6.52 11.07 -3.75
C ALA A 94 -7.02 12.53 -3.59
N LEU A 95 -7.26 12.94 -2.34
CA LEU A 95 -7.71 14.31 -2.01
C LEU A 95 -6.71 15.38 -2.48
N LYS A 96 -5.41 15.12 -2.33
CA LYS A 96 -4.38 16.08 -2.76
C LYS A 96 -4.26 16.15 -4.28
N LEU A 97 -4.29 15.02 -4.98
CA LEU A 97 -4.25 14.98 -6.45
C LEU A 97 -5.47 15.70 -7.05
N MET A 98 -6.67 15.48 -6.50
CA MET A 98 -7.85 16.24 -6.92
C MET A 98 -7.73 17.73 -6.64
N ALA A 99 -7.17 18.12 -5.49
CA ALA A 99 -6.93 19.53 -5.18
C ALA A 99 -5.95 20.19 -6.15
N MET A 100 -4.93 19.46 -6.59
CA MET A 100 -4.00 19.90 -7.63
C MET A 100 -4.70 20.05 -8.98
N ALA A 101 -5.45 19.03 -9.42
CA ALA A 101 -6.19 19.06 -10.68
C ALA A 101 -7.17 20.24 -10.76
N ARG A 102 -7.91 20.53 -9.68
CA ARG A 102 -8.80 21.71 -9.61
C ARG A 102 -8.07 23.05 -9.77
N GLN A 103 -6.78 23.08 -9.45
CA GLN A 103 -5.92 24.27 -9.57
C GLN A 103 -5.16 24.32 -10.90
N GLY A 104 -5.39 23.35 -11.80
CA GLY A 104 -4.76 23.27 -13.12
C GLY A 104 -3.59 22.28 -13.21
N ASP A 105 -3.17 21.70 -12.08
CA ASP A 105 -2.06 20.73 -12.02
C ASP A 105 -2.59 19.30 -12.22
N VAL A 106 -2.89 18.95 -13.47
CA VAL A 106 -3.30 17.58 -13.85
C VAL A 106 -2.06 16.72 -14.13
N LEU A 107 -2.04 15.50 -13.59
CA LEU A 107 -0.94 14.57 -13.83
C LEU A 107 -0.99 14.01 -15.26
N PRO A 108 0.15 13.68 -15.88
CA PRO A 108 0.16 13.07 -17.22
C PRO A 108 -0.49 11.69 -17.24
N GLY A 109 -0.06 10.80 -16.34
CA GLY A 109 -0.60 9.44 -16.21
C GLY A 109 -1.80 9.36 -15.27
N THR A 110 -2.70 8.42 -15.55
CA THR A 110 -3.82 8.09 -14.66
C THR A 110 -3.30 7.45 -13.37
N VAL A 111 -3.84 7.86 -12.22
CA VAL A 111 -3.50 7.29 -10.91
C VAL A 111 -4.67 6.44 -10.40
N ARG A 112 -4.39 5.16 -10.14
CA ARG A 112 -5.36 4.20 -9.61
C ARG A 112 -5.07 3.96 -8.13
N ILE A 113 -5.98 4.39 -7.27
CA ILE A 113 -5.82 4.26 -5.83
C ILE A 113 -6.80 3.20 -5.32
N ARG A 114 -6.31 2.31 -4.46
CA ARG A 114 -7.07 1.20 -3.88
C ARG A 114 -6.80 1.15 -2.37
N THR A 115 -7.85 0.92 -1.58
CA THR A 115 -7.77 0.69 -0.13
C THR A 115 -9.09 0.10 0.33
N HIS A 116 -9.22 -0.25 1.61
CA HIS A 116 -10.49 -0.65 2.18
C HIS A 116 -10.76 0.02 3.54
N ILE A 117 -12.05 0.13 3.87
CA ILE A 117 -12.55 0.73 5.11
C ILE A 117 -13.13 -0.39 5.98
N CYS A 118 -12.35 -0.81 6.98
CA CYS A 118 -12.75 -1.81 7.96
C CYS A 118 -12.58 -1.26 9.39
N PRO A 119 -13.63 -0.68 10.01
CA PRO A 119 -13.55 -0.09 11.35
C PRO A 119 -13.56 -1.10 12.50
N ARG A 120 -13.79 -2.39 12.18
CA ARG A 120 -14.03 -3.49 13.12
C ARG A 120 -13.24 -4.76 12.74
N ALA A 121 -11.98 -4.58 12.36
CA ALA A 121 -11.10 -5.69 12.06
C ALA A 121 -10.68 -6.46 13.33
N GLY A 122 -10.29 -7.72 13.14
CA GLY A 122 -9.74 -8.54 14.22
C GLY A 122 -8.26 -8.23 14.48
N THR A 123 -7.70 -8.86 15.51
CA THR A 123 -6.25 -8.91 15.74
C THR A 123 -5.75 -10.34 15.64
N ARG A 124 -4.45 -10.52 15.38
CA ARG A 124 -3.78 -11.82 15.40
C ARG A 124 -2.48 -11.77 16.22
N PRO A 125 -2.11 -12.84 16.93
CA PRO A 125 -0.80 -12.97 17.54
C PRO A 125 0.30 -12.81 16.49
N HIS A 126 1.33 -12.04 16.82
CA HIS A 126 2.51 -11.84 15.99
C HIS A 126 3.67 -11.33 16.89
N HIS A 127 4.92 -11.54 16.47
CA HIS A 127 6.11 -11.06 17.18
C HIS A 127 6.86 -10.04 16.31
N PRO A 128 7.25 -8.84 16.82
CA PRO A 128 7.35 -8.42 18.22
C PRO A 128 6.05 -8.00 18.90
N VAL A 129 5.02 -7.67 18.12
CA VAL A 129 3.73 -7.14 18.62
C VAL A 129 2.57 -7.73 17.82
N PRO A 130 1.35 -7.79 18.39
CA PRO A 130 0.16 -8.20 17.66
C PRO A 130 -0.09 -7.35 16.41
N MET A 131 -0.56 -8.00 15.36
CA MET A 131 -0.97 -7.35 14.12
C MET A 131 -2.49 -7.28 14.02
N MET A 132 -2.99 -6.35 13.22
CA MET A 132 -4.36 -6.42 12.75
C MET A 132 -4.54 -7.62 11.82
N ARG A 133 -5.74 -8.16 11.80
CA ARG A 133 -6.12 -9.28 10.93
C ARG A 133 -7.14 -8.75 9.92
N SER A 134 -6.77 -8.79 8.64
CA SER A 134 -7.70 -8.51 7.54
C SER A 134 -8.92 -9.43 7.65
N PRO A 135 -10.12 -8.94 7.27
CA PRO A 135 -11.36 -9.69 7.44
C PRO A 135 -11.45 -10.91 6.52
N PHE A 136 -10.72 -10.94 5.40
CA PHE A 136 -10.78 -11.99 4.39
C PHE A 136 -9.37 -12.49 3.99
N PRO A 137 -9.27 -13.67 3.35
CA PRO A 137 -8.00 -14.21 2.83
C PRO A 137 -7.27 -13.21 1.91
N MET A 138 -5.92 -13.25 1.92
CA MET A 138 -5.13 -12.24 1.20
C MET A 138 -5.40 -12.22 -0.28
N ARG A 139 -5.55 -13.39 -0.91
CA ARG A 139 -5.85 -13.44 -2.34
C ARG A 139 -7.19 -12.79 -2.72
N GLU A 140 -8.21 -12.90 -1.86
CA GLU A 140 -9.51 -12.25 -2.02
C GLU A 140 -9.41 -10.74 -1.76
N MET A 141 -8.63 -10.32 -0.75
CA MET A 141 -8.34 -8.90 -0.54
C MET A 141 -7.63 -8.29 -1.76
N MET A 142 -6.61 -8.98 -2.29
CA MET A 142 -5.82 -8.48 -3.40
C MET A 142 -6.59 -8.42 -4.72
N SER A 143 -7.62 -9.26 -4.94
CA SER A 143 -8.47 -9.14 -6.15
C SER A 143 -9.32 -7.88 -6.18
N HIS A 144 -9.52 -7.22 -5.03
CA HIS A 144 -10.17 -5.91 -4.95
C HIS A 144 -9.16 -4.76 -4.90
N GLU A 145 -7.93 -5.01 -4.43
CA GLU A 145 -6.93 -3.97 -4.20
C GLU A 145 -5.92 -3.82 -5.34
N VAL A 146 -5.78 -4.80 -6.22
CA VAL A 146 -4.85 -4.77 -7.37
C VAL A 146 -5.64 -4.77 -8.67
N ASP A 147 -5.45 -3.71 -9.47
CA ASP A 147 -6.09 -3.57 -10.78
C ASP A 147 -5.08 -3.96 -11.87
N PRO A 148 -5.43 -4.87 -12.82
CA PRO A 148 -4.55 -5.26 -13.92
C PRO A 148 -4.09 -4.09 -14.81
N ARG A 149 -4.78 -2.94 -14.75
CA ARG A 149 -4.42 -1.71 -15.47
C ARG A 149 -3.33 -0.89 -14.75
N MET A 150 -2.81 -1.34 -13.61
CA MET A 150 -1.67 -0.72 -12.93
C MET A 150 -0.37 -1.20 -13.56
N ASP A 151 0.39 -0.31 -14.20
CA ASP A 151 1.66 -0.65 -14.83
C ASP A 151 2.81 -0.78 -13.81
N ALA A 152 2.63 -0.18 -12.62
CA ALA A 152 3.49 -0.32 -11.46
C ALA A 152 2.67 -0.04 -10.19
N ILE A 153 3.12 -0.51 -9.02
CA ILE A 153 2.39 -0.34 -7.76
C ILE A 153 3.31 0.19 -6.65
N LEU A 154 2.87 1.26 -6.00
CA LEU A 154 3.32 1.62 -4.66
C LEU A 154 2.33 1.05 -3.64
N SER A 155 2.79 0.10 -2.83
CA SER A 155 2.00 -0.47 -1.75
C SER A 155 2.36 0.22 -0.45
N VAL A 156 1.42 0.86 0.22
CA VAL A 156 1.65 1.65 1.44
C VAL A 156 1.06 0.90 2.64
N ASP A 157 1.85 0.62 3.66
CA ASP A 157 1.39 -0.09 4.87
C ASP A 157 2.06 0.50 6.12
N THR A 158 1.38 0.41 7.27
CA THR A 158 2.08 0.56 8.54
C THR A 158 3.04 -0.60 8.71
N THR A 159 4.31 -0.29 8.85
CA THR A 159 5.34 -1.28 9.13
C THR A 159 5.93 -1.05 10.52
N ARG A 160 5.28 -0.27 11.38
CA ARG A 160 5.78 0.05 12.73
C ARG A 160 5.86 -1.17 13.66
N GLY A 161 5.24 -2.29 13.32
CA GLY A 161 5.30 -3.53 14.08
C GLY A 161 6.60 -4.34 13.92
N ASN A 162 7.60 -3.84 13.19
CA ASN A 162 8.83 -4.58 12.87
C ASN A 162 10.03 -4.22 13.79
N ARG A 163 11.14 -4.96 13.67
CA ARG A 163 12.45 -4.67 14.31
C ARG A 163 13.63 -4.59 13.33
N LEU A 164 13.35 -4.70 12.04
CA LEU A 164 14.31 -4.64 10.93
C LEU A 164 14.76 -3.20 10.67
N VAL A 165 13.83 -2.24 10.74
CA VAL A 165 14.08 -0.81 10.57
C VAL A 165 13.64 -0.07 11.83
N ASN A 166 14.61 0.28 12.67
CA ASN A 166 14.38 0.95 13.96
C ASN A 166 14.55 2.47 13.86
N GLN A 167 14.02 3.06 12.79
CA GLN A 167 14.03 4.50 12.54
C GLN A 167 12.62 4.97 12.19
N ARG A 168 12.19 6.10 12.75
CA ARG A 168 10.91 6.73 12.41
C ARG A 168 10.98 7.38 11.04
N GLY A 169 9.96 7.18 10.22
CA GLY A 169 9.84 7.82 8.91
C GLY A 169 9.16 6.90 7.91
N VAL A 170 9.65 6.95 6.66
CA VAL A 170 9.16 6.13 5.56
C VAL A 170 10.35 5.40 4.94
N ALA A 171 10.26 4.07 4.85
CA ALA A 171 11.27 3.22 4.22
C ALA A 171 10.72 2.62 2.92
N LEU A 172 11.60 2.39 1.95
CA LEU A 172 11.29 1.77 0.66
C LEU A 172 11.77 0.32 0.64
N THR A 173 10.99 -0.58 0.07
CA THR A 173 11.48 -1.95 -0.20
C THR A 173 12.22 -2.03 -1.53
N PRO A 174 13.03 -3.07 -1.75
CA PRO A 174 13.36 -3.53 -3.11
C PRO A 174 12.10 -3.73 -3.95
N VAL A 175 12.26 -3.69 -5.28
CA VAL A 175 11.16 -3.84 -6.23
C VAL A 175 10.83 -5.33 -6.37
N ALA A 176 9.64 -5.74 -5.97
CA ALA A 176 9.16 -7.09 -6.21
C ALA A 176 8.57 -7.19 -7.62
N LYS A 177 9.03 -8.13 -8.43
CA LYS A 177 8.45 -8.42 -9.75
C LYS A 177 8.54 -9.91 -10.06
N GLN A 178 7.39 -10.56 -10.22
CA GLN A 178 7.28 -11.97 -10.65
C GLN A 178 8.21 -12.93 -9.87
N GLY A 179 8.22 -12.79 -8.53
CA GLY A 179 9.05 -13.60 -7.63
C GLY A 179 10.51 -13.13 -7.46
N TYR A 180 10.95 -12.09 -8.18
CA TYR A 180 12.27 -11.47 -7.97
C TYR A 180 12.18 -10.25 -7.06
N LEU A 181 13.26 -10.02 -6.31
CA LEU A 181 13.57 -8.75 -5.66
C LEU A 181 14.65 -8.03 -6.48
N LEU A 182 14.28 -6.93 -7.13
CA LEU A 182 15.15 -6.10 -7.96
C LEU A 182 15.61 -4.85 -7.20
N ARG A 183 16.66 -4.19 -7.70
CA ARG A 183 17.20 -2.97 -7.10
C ARG A 183 16.15 -1.85 -7.04
N ILE A 184 16.27 -1.00 -6.02
CA ILE A 184 15.48 0.23 -5.91
C ILE A 184 16.03 1.23 -6.94
N PRO A 185 15.18 1.88 -7.78
CA PRO A 185 15.64 2.94 -8.66
C PRO A 185 16.22 4.12 -7.86
N GLU A 186 17.38 4.63 -8.26
CA GLU A 186 18.03 5.79 -7.60
C GLU A 186 17.10 7.01 -7.55
N THR A 187 16.29 7.24 -8.59
CA THR A 187 15.30 8.32 -8.60
C THR A 187 14.27 8.22 -7.47
N MET A 188 13.90 7.01 -7.04
CA MET A 188 13.02 6.85 -5.86
C MET A 188 13.74 7.24 -4.56
N LEU A 189 15.03 6.90 -4.45
CA LEU A 189 15.86 7.28 -3.30
C LEU A 189 16.02 8.81 -3.23
N ASP A 190 16.27 9.45 -4.38
CA ASP A 190 16.34 10.91 -4.50
C ASP A 190 15.02 11.58 -4.10
N VAL A 191 13.90 11.14 -4.68
CA VAL A 191 12.57 11.69 -4.37
C VAL A 191 12.23 11.53 -2.90
N MET A 192 12.49 10.35 -2.32
CA MET A 192 12.31 10.14 -0.88
C MET A 192 13.16 11.12 -0.06
N GLY A 193 14.42 11.33 -0.47
CA GLY A 193 15.30 12.31 0.15
C GLY A 193 14.75 13.73 0.11
N TRP A 194 14.22 14.15 -1.04
CA TRP A 194 13.64 15.49 -1.22
C TRP A 194 12.37 15.70 -0.40
N VAL A 195 11.42 14.75 -0.43
CA VAL A 195 10.14 14.93 0.27
C VAL A 195 10.26 14.78 1.78
N SER A 196 11.19 13.93 2.25
CA SER A 196 11.42 13.73 3.69
C SER A 196 12.39 14.76 4.29
N GLY A 197 13.32 15.30 3.48
CA GLY A 197 14.45 16.09 3.98
C GLY A 197 15.44 15.26 4.80
N GLN A 198 15.46 13.94 4.61
CA GLN A 198 16.31 12.97 5.32
C GLN A 198 16.98 12.02 4.31
N LEU A 199 18.01 11.28 4.73
CA LEU A 199 18.54 10.20 3.90
C LEU A 199 17.47 9.12 3.69
N PRO A 200 17.37 8.53 2.49
CA PRO A 200 16.39 7.50 2.20
C PRO A 200 16.65 6.25 3.05
N LEU A 201 15.57 5.65 3.53
CA LEU A 201 15.57 4.43 4.31
C LEU A 201 15.12 3.27 3.45
N THR A 202 15.74 2.11 3.61
CA THR A 202 15.34 0.89 2.91
C THR A 202 14.89 -0.17 3.90
N LEU A 203 13.72 -0.76 3.67
CA LEU A 203 13.24 -1.94 4.40
C LEU A 203 13.78 -3.18 3.68
N PRO A 204 14.70 -3.96 4.29
CA PRO A 204 15.12 -5.22 3.70
C PRO A 204 13.94 -6.18 3.59
N LEU A 205 13.90 -6.93 2.49
CA LEU A 205 12.95 -8.02 2.28
C LEU A 205 13.68 -9.35 2.19
N THR A 206 12.98 -10.38 2.60
CA THR A 206 13.31 -11.78 2.36
C THR A 206 12.45 -12.32 1.22
N THR A 207 12.84 -13.44 0.61
CA THR A 207 12.04 -14.07 -0.45
C THR A 207 10.62 -14.43 0.03
N GLN A 208 10.48 -14.89 1.28
CA GLN A 208 9.17 -15.21 1.86
C GLN A 208 8.24 -14.00 1.94
N ASP A 209 8.75 -12.77 2.11
CA ASP A 209 7.91 -11.56 2.20
C ASP A 209 7.07 -11.30 0.94
N ILE A 210 7.51 -11.79 -0.22
CA ILE A 210 6.81 -11.67 -1.50
C ILE A 210 6.02 -12.93 -1.90
N THR A 211 5.85 -13.86 -0.96
CA THR A 211 5.01 -15.07 -1.13
C THR A 211 3.64 -14.89 -0.47
N PRO A 212 2.60 -15.65 -0.86
CA PRO A 212 1.27 -15.56 -0.27
C PRO A 212 1.26 -15.91 1.23
N TYR A 213 0.55 -15.14 2.04
CA TYR A 213 0.33 -15.45 3.47
C TYR A 213 -0.26 -16.84 3.71
N GLU A 214 -1.02 -17.35 2.75
CA GLU A 214 -1.69 -18.66 2.82
C GLU A 214 -0.71 -19.82 2.97
N ASN A 215 0.59 -19.64 2.68
CA ASN A 215 1.62 -20.65 2.92
C ASN A 215 2.05 -20.79 4.40
N GLY A 216 1.56 -19.92 5.29
CA GLY A 216 1.83 -19.98 6.73
C GLY A 216 3.26 -19.60 7.14
N LEU A 217 4.08 -19.08 6.22
CA LEU A 217 5.41 -18.59 6.52
C LEU A 217 5.35 -17.24 7.25
N TRP A 218 6.49 -16.83 7.80
CA TRP A 218 6.62 -15.52 8.43
C TRP A 218 6.82 -14.44 7.37
N HIS A 219 6.20 -13.28 7.56
CA HIS A 219 6.36 -12.11 6.72
C HIS A 219 6.48 -10.88 7.63
N VAL A 220 7.22 -9.87 7.18
CA VAL A 220 7.36 -8.61 7.93
C VAL A 220 6.00 -7.96 8.22
N ASN A 221 5.11 -7.92 7.21
CA ASN A 221 3.70 -7.51 7.26
C ASN A 221 3.09 -7.69 5.85
N SER A 222 1.89 -7.12 5.63
CA SER A 222 1.13 -7.33 4.39
C SER A 222 1.50 -6.38 3.25
N LEU A 223 2.52 -5.56 3.46
CA LEU A 223 2.98 -4.53 2.53
C LEU A 223 3.25 -5.10 1.14
N MET A 224 3.79 -6.31 1.05
CA MET A 224 4.18 -6.92 -0.22
C MET A 224 3.16 -7.90 -0.80
N GLN A 225 2.00 -8.10 -0.16
CA GLN A 225 0.96 -8.99 -0.69
C GLN A 225 0.41 -8.57 -2.06
N PRO A 226 0.39 -7.29 -2.49
CA PRO A 226 0.03 -6.98 -3.87
C PRO A 226 0.89 -7.70 -4.92
N ALA A 227 2.15 -8.03 -4.60
CA ALA A 227 3.06 -8.72 -5.51
C ALA A 227 2.66 -10.17 -5.81
N ILE A 228 1.73 -10.79 -5.07
CA ILE A 228 1.33 -12.19 -5.29
C ILE A 228 0.23 -12.35 -6.35
N VAL A 229 -0.34 -11.25 -6.85
CA VAL A 229 -1.44 -11.28 -7.85
C VAL A 229 -1.18 -10.44 -9.10
N THR A 230 0.03 -9.89 -9.26
CA THR A 230 0.38 -9.03 -10.39
C THR A 230 1.73 -9.39 -11.00
N ASP A 231 1.85 -9.12 -12.31
CA ASP A 231 3.11 -9.15 -13.04
C ASP A 231 3.83 -7.78 -13.03
N ALA A 232 3.13 -6.71 -12.62
CA ALA A 232 3.67 -5.37 -12.50
C ALA A 232 4.71 -5.30 -11.35
N PRO A 233 5.72 -4.42 -11.44
CA PRO A 233 6.63 -4.17 -10.33
C PRO A 233 5.91 -3.53 -9.15
N VAL A 234 6.19 -4.02 -7.95
CA VAL A 234 5.63 -3.53 -6.68
C VAL A 234 6.74 -3.02 -5.77
N VAL A 235 6.59 -1.82 -5.24
CA VAL A 235 7.48 -1.26 -4.20
C VAL A 235 6.64 -0.97 -2.96
N GLY A 236 7.10 -1.45 -1.81
CA GLY A 236 6.56 -1.13 -0.51
C GLY A 236 7.02 0.25 -0.04
N VAL A 237 6.08 1.06 0.42
CA VAL A 237 6.25 2.35 1.10
C VAL A 237 5.86 2.12 2.56
N ALA A 238 6.84 1.75 3.37
CA ALA A 238 6.68 1.30 4.74
C ALA A 238 6.73 2.49 5.72
N LEU A 239 5.64 2.77 6.44
CA LEU A 239 5.71 3.72 7.56
C LEU A 239 6.34 3.02 8.77
N THR A 240 7.44 3.56 9.28
CA THR A 240 8.26 2.93 10.33
C THR A 240 8.33 3.77 11.60
N ALA A 241 8.78 3.15 12.69
CA ALA A 241 8.95 3.78 13.99
C ALA A 241 10.26 3.29 14.64
N GLN A 242 10.74 4.00 15.65
CA GLN A 242 11.92 3.57 16.42
C GLN A 242 11.63 2.39 17.36
N THR A 243 10.37 2.25 17.80
CA THR A 243 9.91 1.15 18.63
C THR A 243 8.83 0.35 17.91
N ALA A 244 8.69 -0.92 18.25
CA ALA A 244 7.62 -1.76 17.73
C ALA A 244 6.27 -1.27 18.25
N VAL A 245 5.36 -0.94 17.33
CA VAL A 245 4.00 -0.46 17.63
C VAL A 245 2.99 -1.53 17.23
N PRO A 246 2.13 -2.03 18.15
CA PRO A 246 1.07 -2.96 17.81
C PRO A 246 0.14 -2.39 16.74
N GLY A 247 -0.31 -3.21 15.79
CA GLY A 247 -1.21 -2.76 14.73
C GLY A 247 -2.52 -2.16 15.28
N CYS A 248 -3.00 -2.69 16.41
CA CYS A 248 -4.19 -2.21 17.10
C CYS A 248 -3.96 -1.00 18.03
N ALA A 249 -2.72 -0.53 18.21
CA ALA A 249 -2.44 0.61 19.09
C ALA A 249 -3.08 1.89 18.53
N THR A 250 -3.66 2.72 19.38
CA THR A 250 -4.33 3.97 19.00
C THR A 250 -3.51 5.18 19.45
N GLY A 251 -3.72 6.33 18.81
CA GLY A 251 -2.97 7.57 19.11
C GLY A 251 -1.51 7.58 18.61
N VAL A 252 -1.16 6.64 17.72
CA VAL A 252 0.20 6.42 17.23
C VAL A 252 0.39 6.78 15.74
N THR A 253 -0.70 7.09 15.03
CA THR A 253 -0.64 7.56 13.64
C THR A 253 0.12 8.88 13.57
N ASN A 254 1.25 8.88 12.87
CA ASN A 254 2.08 10.07 12.71
C ASN A 254 1.71 10.80 11.41
N ALA A 255 1.06 11.95 11.54
CA ALA A 255 0.60 12.74 10.40
C ALA A 255 1.77 13.29 9.54
N VAL A 256 2.95 13.51 10.12
CA VAL A 256 4.13 13.96 9.36
C VAL A 256 4.68 12.84 8.49
N ASP A 257 4.83 11.64 9.04
CA ASP A 257 5.33 10.49 8.28
C ASP A 257 4.33 10.07 7.18
N ALA A 258 3.03 10.12 7.47
CA ALA A 258 1.99 9.90 6.47
C ALA A 258 1.97 10.99 5.38
N ASP A 259 2.27 12.24 5.72
CA ASP A 259 2.42 13.33 4.74
C ASP A 259 3.66 13.13 3.84
N VAL A 260 4.77 12.64 4.39
CA VAL A 260 5.95 12.26 3.61
C VAL A 260 5.62 11.13 2.64
N ALA A 261 4.95 10.07 3.09
CA ALA A 261 4.52 8.96 2.24
C ALA A 261 3.55 9.42 1.12
N MET A 262 2.57 10.27 1.46
CA MET A 262 1.64 10.86 0.49
C MET A 262 2.39 11.68 -0.57
N ARG A 263 3.30 12.57 -0.15
CA ARG A 263 4.10 13.38 -1.09
C ARG A 263 4.98 12.49 -1.97
N PHE A 264 5.63 11.48 -1.41
CA PHE A 264 6.39 10.50 -2.17
C PHE A 264 5.53 9.85 -3.27
N CYS A 265 4.35 9.33 -2.92
CA CYS A 265 3.46 8.70 -3.89
C CYS A 265 3.05 9.65 -5.03
N ILE A 266 2.77 10.92 -4.72
CA ILE A 266 2.41 11.94 -5.70
C ILE A 266 3.59 12.25 -6.64
N GLU A 267 4.80 12.44 -6.11
CA GLU A 267 5.95 12.75 -6.94
C GLU A 267 6.35 11.58 -7.85
N ILE A 268 6.26 10.33 -7.35
CA ILE A 268 6.46 9.14 -8.18
C ILE A 268 5.37 9.03 -9.25
N ALA A 269 4.11 9.32 -8.94
CA ALA A 269 3.02 9.32 -9.94
C ALA A 269 3.29 10.31 -11.08
N LYS A 270 3.82 11.50 -10.78
CA LYS A 270 4.22 12.48 -11.80
C LYS A 270 5.35 11.95 -12.67
N LEU A 271 6.46 11.52 -12.07
CA LEU A 271 7.64 11.10 -12.81
C LEU A 271 7.37 9.85 -13.65
N PHE A 272 6.64 8.87 -13.09
CA PHE A 272 6.26 7.66 -13.81
C PHE A 272 5.32 7.98 -14.98
N GLY A 273 4.26 8.76 -14.73
CA GLY A 273 3.32 9.18 -15.78
C GLY A 273 3.97 10.02 -16.88
N GLN A 274 5.07 10.73 -16.60
CA GLN A 274 5.87 11.46 -17.60
C GLN A 274 6.81 10.56 -18.41
N GLY A 275 6.96 9.28 -18.03
CA GLY A 275 8.01 8.41 -18.56
C GLY A 275 9.42 8.83 -18.12
N ALA A 276 9.55 9.68 -17.10
CA ALA A 276 10.82 10.19 -16.59
C ALA A 276 11.52 9.21 -15.63
N MET A 277 10.85 8.14 -15.23
CA MET A 277 11.44 7.06 -14.45
C MET A 277 10.80 5.71 -14.77
N THR A 278 11.54 4.63 -14.49
CA THR A 278 11.03 3.25 -14.50
C THR A 278 11.19 2.62 -13.12
N PHE A 279 10.39 1.60 -12.83
CA PHE A 279 10.49 0.84 -11.58
C PHE A 279 11.61 -0.19 -11.60
N PHE A 280 12.11 -0.57 -12.78
CA PHE A 280 13.20 -1.53 -12.95
C PHE A 280 13.92 -1.28 -14.29
N ASP A 281 15.10 -1.87 -14.44
CA ASP A 281 15.85 -1.89 -15.69
C ASP A 281 15.45 -3.11 -16.54
N ASP A 282 14.89 -2.86 -17.71
CA ASP A 282 14.41 -3.91 -18.62
C ASP A 282 15.51 -4.84 -19.15
N ALA A 283 16.74 -4.34 -19.32
CA ALA A 283 17.86 -5.15 -19.80
C ALA A 283 18.37 -6.08 -18.71
N GLU A 284 18.53 -5.57 -17.48
CA GLU A 284 18.88 -6.37 -16.31
C GLU A 284 17.79 -7.41 -16.02
N TRP A 285 16.51 -7.03 -16.12
CA TRP A 285 15.39 -7.95 -15.94
C TRP A 285 15.44 -9.13 -16.92
N ARG A 286 15.60 -8.84 -18.23
CA ARG A 286 15.73 -9.89 -19.25
C ARG A 286 16.96 -10.78 -19.01
N ALA A 287 18.07 -10.20 -18.55
CA ALA A 287 19.27 -10.95 -18.22
C ALA A 287 19.05 -11.89 -17.02
N LEU A 288 18.32 -11.46 -15.99
CA LEU A 288 17.94 -12.30 -14.85
C LEU A 288 17.04 -13.46 -15.29
N GLN A 289 16.01 -13.17 -16.08
CA GLN A 289 15.12 -14.18 -16.65
C GLN A 289 15.88 -15.22 -17.48
N ALA A 290 16.79 -14.78 -18.35
CA ALA A 290 17.57 -15.68 -19.20
C ALA A 290 18.54 -16.58 -18.40
N ARG A 291 19.06 -16.10 -17.26
CA ARG A 291 20.03 -16.83 -16.44
C ARG A 291 19.37 -17.78 -15.43
N TYR A 292 18.24 -17.37 -14.87
CA TYR A 292 17.66 -18.03 -13.70
C TYR A 292 16.21 -18.50 -13.91
N GLY A 293 15.60 -18.20 -15.07
CA GLY A 293 14.24 -18.60 -15.40
C GLY A 293 13.16 -17.74 -14.75
N SER A 294 11.92 -18.23 -14.73
CA SER A 294 10.81 -17.55 -14.06
C SER A 294 10.74 -17.93 -12.58
N MET A 295 10.62 -16.92 -11.71
CA MET A 295 10.36 -17.09 -10.28
C MET A 295 8.89 -16.87 -9.91
N ALA A 296 7.99 -16.74 -10.90
CA ALA A 296 6.57 -16.47 -10.68
C ALA A 296 5.87 -17.55 -9.85
N HIS A 297 6.43 -18.76 -9.79
CA HIS A 297 5.93 -19.83 -8.92
C HIS A 297 5.95 -19.45 -7.41
N LEU A 298 6.80 -18.49 -7.01
CA LEU A 298 6.84 -17.95 -5.64
C LEU A 298 5.61 -17.09 -5.30
N GLN A 299 4.85 -16.62 -6.29
CA GLN A 299 3.59 -15.90 -6.10
C GLN A 299 2.41 -16.85 -5.78
N THR A 300 2.68 -18.15 -5.65
CA THR A 300 1.73 -19.19 -5.26
C THR A 300 2.04 -19.70 -3.85
N THR A 301 1.16 -20.51 -3.27
CA THR A 301 1.40 -21.17 -1.99
C THR A 301 2.54 -22.20 -2.03
N GLY A 302 3.14 -22.41 -3.21
CA GLY A 302 4.12 -23.46 -3.43
C GLY A 302 3.47 -24.84 -3.47
N GLN A 303 4.32 -25.87 -3.50
CA GLN A 303 3.88 -27.23 -3.30
C GLN A 303 3.85 -27.50 -1.79
N GLU A 304 2.69 -27.84 -1.25
CA GLU A 304 2.64 -28.43 0.09
C GLU A 304 3.48 -29.71 0.06
N PRO A 305 4.43 -29.91 0.99
CA PRO A 305 5.11 -31.20 1.10
C PRO A 305 4.01 -32.23 1.35
N GLY A 306 3.72 -33.05 0.34
CA GLY A 306 2.64 -34.01 0.39
C GLY A 306 2.74 -34.79 1.69
N GLY A 307 1.63 -34.88 2.44
CA GLY A 307 1.53 -35.76 3.59
C GLY A 307 2.10 -37.11 3.18
N ALA A 308 3.13 -37.55 3.91
CA ALA A 308 3.73 -38.85 3.68
C ALA A 308 2.59 -39.89 3.58
N GLN A 309 2.43 -40.49 2.40
CA GLN A 309 1.76 -41.78 2.27
C GLN A 309 2.69 -42.85 2.82
#